data_AF-A4BZT5-F1
#
_entry.id   AF-A4BZT5-F1
#
_cell.length_a   1.000
_cell.length_b   1.000
_cell.length_c   1.000
_cell.angle_alpha   90.00
_cell.angle_beta   90.00
_cell.angle_gamma   90.00
#
_symmetry.space_group_name_H-M   'P 1'
#
loop_
_entity.id
_entity.type
_entity.pdbx_description
1 polymer ?
#
loop_
_entity_poly.entity_id
_entity_poly.type
_entity_poly.pdbx_seq_one_letter_code
_entity_poly.pdbx_strand_id
1 'polypeptide(L)' 'MTKITAIIPTLYEEIHIKEAIESLGFADEIIVIDSLSTNKML' A
#
# COMPACT_ATOMS: atom_id res chain seq x y z
N MET A 1 19.07 1.78 -15.85
CA MET A 1 18.00 2.44 -15.07
C MET A 1 17.81 1.67 -13.79
N THR A 2 17.70 2.37 -12.66
CA THR A 2 17.37 1.76 -11.37
C THR A 2 15.87 1.45 -11.36
N LYS A 3 15.50 0.22 -11.03
CA LYS A 3 14.10 -0.15 -10.82
C LYS A 3 13.67 0.20 -9.41
N ILE A 4 12.46 0.69 -9.23
CA ILE A 4 11.89 1.04 -7.93
C ILE A 4 10.70 0.13 -7.66
N THR A 5 10.79 -0.65 -6.59
CA THR A 5 9.66 -1.40 -6.03
C THR A 5 9.17 -0.68 -4.78
N ALA A 6 7.89 -0.35 -4.74
CA ALA A 6 7.21 0.21 -3.57
C ALA A 6 6.48 -0.88 -2.80
N ILE A 7 6.52 -0.81 -1.47
CA ILE A 7 5.79 -1.72 -0.57
C ILE A 7 4.80 -0.89 0.24
N ILE A 8 3.52 -1.25 0.18
CA ILE A 8 2.44 -0.63 0.95
C ILE A 8 1.96 -1.63 2.02
N PRO A 9 2.51 -1.59 3.25
CA PRO A 9 1.94 -2.32 4.36
C PRO A 9 0.67 -1.61 4.86
N THR A 10 -0.43 -2.34 4.99
CA THR A 10 -1.70 -1.80 5.48
C THR A 10 -2.35 -2.70 6.54
N LEU A 11 -3.25 -2.09 7.31
CA LEU A 11 -4.03 -2.72 8.35
C LEU A 11 -5.52 -2.59 8.00
N TYR A 12 -5.95 -3.25 6.92
CA TYR A 12 -7.31 -3.14 6.40
C TYR A 12 -7.71 -1.68 6.07
N GLU A 13 -6.90 -1.00 5.26
CA GLU A 13 -7.12 0.40 4.87
C GLU A 13 -8.00 0.49 3.61
N GLU A 14 -9.31 0.56 3.76
CA GLU A 14 -10.25 0.64 2.63
C GLU A 14 -10.36 2.04 2.02
N ILE A 15 -10.10 3.09 2.81
CA ILE A 15 -10.45 4.47 2.44
C ILE A 15 -9.37 5.09 1.56
N HIS A 16 -8.09 4.88 1.89
CA HIS A 16 -6.98 5.60 1.25
C HIS A 16 -6.09 4.73 0.34
N ILE A 17 -6.39 3.44 0.18
CA ILE A 17 -5.52 2.53 -0.59
C ILE A 17 -5.38 2.94 -2.05
N LYS A 18 -6.44 3.52 -2.64
CA LYS A 18 -6.44 3.96 -4.03
C LYS A 18 -5.50 5.15 -4.23
N GLU A 19 -5.62 6.16 -3.38
CA GLU A 19 -4.77 7.36 -3.38
C GLU A 19 -3.31 6.99 -3.11
N ALA A 20 -3.06 6.03 -2.21
CA ALA A 20 -1.72 5.53 -1.93
C ALA A 20 -1.08 4.89 -3.15
N ILE A 21 -1.81 4.05 -3.89
CA ILE A 21 -1.34 3.43 -5.14
C ILE A 21 -1.10 4.50 -6.21
N GLU A 22 -2.02 5.46 -6.38
CA GLU A 22 -1.88 6.54 -7.36
C GLU A 22 -0.66 7.43 -7.08
N SER A 23 -0.33 7.69 -5.80
CA SER A 23 0.84 8.46 -5.40
C SER A 23 2.19 7.81 -5.78
N LEU A 24 2.19 6.50 -6.03
CA LEU A 24 3.36 5.69 -6.36
C LEU A 24 3.53 5.48 -7.88
N GLY A 25 2.95 6.35 -8.72
CA GLY A 25 3.07 6.25 -10.19
C GLY A 25 4.51 6.33 -10.75
N PHE A 26 5.50 6.61 -9.90
CA PHE A 26 6.93 6.55 -10.25
C PHE A 26 7.56 5.16 -10.05
N ALA A 27 6.88 4.24 -9.36
CA ALA A 27 7.38 2.90 -9.09
C ALA A 27 7.11 1.97 -10.28
N ASP A 28 8.06 1.08 -10.57
CA ASP A 28 7.90 0.05 -11.60
C ASP A 28 7.03 -1.12 -11.10
N GLU A 29 6.99 -1.32 -9.78
CA GLU A 29 6.26 -2.39 -9.11
C GLU A 29 5.71 -1.89 -7.77
N ILE A 30 4.47 -2.28 -7.45
CA ILE A 30 3.82 -1.99 -6.18
C ILE A 30 3.38 -3.31 -5.55
N ILE A 31 3.87 -3.59 -4.34
CA ILE A 31 3.48 -4.75 -3.53
C ILE A 31 2.64 -4.27 -2.36
N VAL A 32 1.37 -4.65 -2.33
CA VAL A 32 0.46 -4.35 -1.21
C VAL A 32 0.46 -5.54 -0.25
N ILE A 33 0.79 -5.27 1.02
CA ILE A 33 0.75 -6.27 2.09
C ILE A 33 -0.34 -5.84 3.05
N ASP A 34 -1.49 -6.49 2.98
CA ASP A 34 -2.57 -6.28 3.94
C ASP A 34 -2.50 -7.34 5.05
N SER A 35 -2.50 -6.87 6.29
CA SER A 35 -2.56 -7.75 7.46
C SER A 35 -3.98 -8.24 7.77
N LEU A 36 -5.01 -7.73 7.08
CA LEU A 36 -6.43 -8.08 7.26
C LEU A 36 -6.91 -8.00 8.71
N SER A 37 -6.19 -7.29 9.58
CA SER A 37 -6.55 -7.25 10.99
C SER A 37 -7.75 -6.34 11.17
N THR A 38 -8.83 -6.93 11.68
CA THR A 38 -10.05 -6.23 12.10
C THR A 38 -9.89 -5.51 13.43
N ASN A 39 -8.69 -5.51 14.03
CA ASN A 39 -8.43 -4.84 15.30
C ASN A 39 -8.40 -3.32 15.09
N LYS A 40 -9.59 -2.72 15.00
CA LYS A 40 -9.79 -1.30 15.25
C LYS A 40 -9.33 -1.05 16.67
N MET A 41 -8.23 -0.31 16.82
CA MET A 41 -7.61 0.08 18.08
C MET A 41 -8.65 0.17 19.21
N LEU A 42 -8.50 -0.71 20.21
CA LEU A 42 -9.14 -0.58 21.52
C LEU A 42 -8.48 0.56 22.30
#